data_AF-A0A3D5HDV5-F1
#
_entry.id   AF-A0A3D5HDV5-F1
#
_cell.length_a   1.000
_cell.length_b   1.000
_cell.length_c   1.000
_cell.angle_alpha   90.00
_cell.angle_beta   90.00
_cell.angle_gamma   90.00
#
_symmetry.space_group_name_H-M   'P 1'
#
loop_
_entity.id
_entity.type
_entity.pdbx_description
1 polymer ?
#
loop_
_entity_poly.entity_id
_entity_poly.type
_entity_poly.pdbx_seq_one_letter_code
_entity_poly.pdbx_strand_id
1 'polypeptide(L)'
;MCSQNRKRMKKEISESRIVFIGICVVMMATSIFIFTKSLSQERSSISNELFAKKVSGTEAVFPDIAQEKEVFALAGKAKLLGKQSTYSSSERTLSNFYKRRAYPGAPPKIPHEVQPDMVGGNNCLTCHDNGGYVAKFSAYTPVTPHPGMENCRQCHVPETTDALFQETDWNTFDPPEIGHSALHGSPPPIPHSLQLRGNCLACHGGAAAVREIRSSHPERINCRQCHVYMK
;
A
#
# COMPACT_ATOMS: atom_id res chain seq x y z
N MET A 1 49.83 -37.62 -41.17
CA MET A 1 50.00 -38.05 -39.76
C MET A 1 50.99 -37.09 -39.11
N CYS A 2 50.53 -36.01 -38.50
CA CYS A 2 50.11 -35.89 -37.09
C CYS A 2 51.25 -36.17 -36.09
N SER A 3 51.85 -35.11 -35.54
CA SER A 3 52.20 -35.07 -34.10
C SER A 3 52.49 -33.63 -33.67
N GLN A 4 51.61 -33.11 -32.82
CA GLN A 4 51.73 -31.81 -32.16
C GLN A 4 52.77 -31.89 -31.05
N ASN A 5 53.66 -30.89 -30.96
CA ASN A 5 54.47 -30.68 -29.77
C ASN A 5 54.06 -29.36 -29.10
N ARG A 6 52.98 -29.40 -28.31
CA ARG A 6 52.49 -28.26 -27.50
C ARG A 6 53.30 -28.21 -26.20
N LYS A 7 54.30 -27.33 -26.11
CA LYS A 7 54.90 -26.93 -24.84
C LYS A 7 53.91 -26.06 -24.06
N ARG A 8 53.38 -26.60 -22.97
CA ARG A 8 52.45 -25.94 -22.03
C ARG A 8 53.27 -25.03 -21.10
N MET A 9 53.34 -23.73 -21.39
CA MET A 9 53.93 -22.76 -20.45
C MET A 9 52.97 -22.54 -19.28
N LYS A 10 53.29 -23.09 -18.10
CA LYS A 10 52.64 -22.71 -16.84
C LYS A 10 53.09 -21.29 -16.50
N LYS A 11 52.14 -20.35 -16.44
CA LYS A 11 52.40 -18.97 -16.01
C LYS A 11 52.48 -18.99 -14.49
N GLU A 12 53.69 -19.12 -13.95
CA GLU A 12 53.89 -19.07 -12.50
C GLU A 12 53.59 -17.65 -11.99
N ILE A 13 52.63 -17.56 -11.08
CA ILE A 13 52.28 -16.32 -10.40
C ILE A 13 53.39 -16.09 -9.37
N SER A 14 54.23 -15.06 -9.58
CA SER A 14 55.30 -14.75 -8.64
C SER A 14 54.71 -14.40 -7.26
N GLU A 15 55.33 -14.88 -6.19
CA GLU A 15 54.88 -14.68 -4.80
C GLU A 15 54.63 -13.19 -4.48
N SER A 16 55.43 -12.31 -5.08
CA SER A 16 55.28 -10.84 -5.01
C SER A 16 53.93 -10.32 -5.52
N ARG A 17 53.32 -10.96 -6.52
CA ARG A 17 52.00 -10.56 -7.04
C ARG A 17 50.87 -11.01 -6.12
N ILE A 18 51.02 -12.15 -5.44
CA ILE A 18 50.04 -12.62 -4.45
C ILE A 18 50.04 -11.68 -3.23
N VAL A 19 51.22 -11.29 -2.76
CA VAL A 19 51.37 -10.31 -1.66
C VAL A 19 50.76 -8.95 -2.05
N PHE A 20 51.02 -8.47 -3.26
CA PHE A 20 50.45 -7.19 -3.73
C PHE A 20 48.92 -7.21 -3.81
N ILE A 21 48.33 -8.28 -4.36
CA ILE A 21 46.87 -8.44 -4.42
C ILE A 21 46.28 -8.51 -3.01
N GLY A 22 46.93 -9.22 -2.08
CA GLY A 22 46.50 -9.29 -0.68
C GLY A 22 46.44 -7.91 -0.01
N ILE A 23 47.48 -7.09 -0.21
CA ILE A 23 47.52 -5.72 0.33
C ILE A 23 46.39 -4.86 -0.26
N CYS A 24 46.13 -4.94 -1.57
CA CYS A 24 45.05 -4.18 -2.20
C CYS A 24 43.66 -4.56 -1.66
N VAL A 25 43.41 -5.85 -1.43
CA VAL A 25 42.13 -6.33 -0.89
C VAL A 25 41.92 -5.83 0.55
N VAL A 26 42.95 -5.88 1.39
CA VAL A 26 42.89 -5.35 2.76
C VAL A 26 42.62 -3.85 2.76
N MET A 27 43.29 -3.07 1.90
CA MET A 27 43.08 -1.63 1.77
C MET A 27 41.67 -1.27 1.28
N MET A 28 41.08 -2.06 0.37
CA MET A 28 39.69 -1.89 -0.03
C MET A 28 38.72 -2.18 1.12
N ALA A 29 38.93 -3.28 1.85
CA ALA A 29 38.07 -3.65 2.98
C ALA A 29 38.09 -2.61 4.11
N THR A 30 39.26 -2.08 4.45
CA THR A 30 39.40 -1.00 5.45
C THR A 30 38.74 0.29 5.00
N SER A 31 38.88 0.66 3.72
CA SER A 31 38.21 1.83 3.15
C SER A 31 36.68 1.69 3.26
N ILE A 32 36.12 0.55 2.83
CA ILE A 32 34.68 0.28 2.92
C ILE A 32 34.19 0.36 4.36
N PHE A 33 34.94 -0.19 5.33
CA PHE A 33 34.59 -0.13 6.74
C PHE A 33 34.57 1.32 7.27
N ILE A 34 35.59 2.12 6.94
CA ILE A 34 35.69 3.53 7.35
C ILE A 34 34.55 4.35 6.74
N PHE A 35 34.28 4.20 5.44
CA PHE A 35 33.18 4.90 4.78
C PHE A 35 31.81 4.50 5.35
N THR A 36 31.59 3.22 5.65
CA THR A 36 30.33 2.75 6.22
C THR A 36 30.11 3.31 7.63
N LYS A 37 31.16 3.36 8.46
CA LYS A 37 31.13 4.00 9.78
C LYS A 37 30.84 5.50 9.66
N SER A 38 31.50 6.20 8.73
CA SER A 38 31.29 7.64 8.49
C SER A 38 29.84 7.94 8.07
N LEU A 39 29.30 7.20 7.10
CA LEU A 39 27.91 7.34 6.65
C LEU A 39 26.90 7.02 7.76
N SER A 40 27.21 6.04 8.63
CA SER A 40 26.36 5.73 9.78
C SER A 40 26.36 6.86 10.82
N GLN A 41 27.51 7.50 11.03
CA GLN A 41 27.68 8.60 11.97
C GLN A 41 26.97 9.87 11.47
N GLU A 42 27.09 10.22 10.18
CA GLU A 42 26.33 11.30 9.56
C GLU A 42 24.81 11.09 9.64
N ARG A 43 24.33 9.85 9.41
CA ARG A 43 22.89 9.54 9.55
C ARG A 43 22.40 9.71 10.99
N SER A 44 23.23 9.39 11.98
CA SER A 44 22.91 9.55 13.40
C SER A 44 22.98 11.01 13.88
N SER A 45 23.91 11.82 13.36
CA SER A 45 24.01 13.24 13.70
C SER A 45 22.88 14.04 13.07
N ILE A 46 22.53 13.77 11.81
CA ILE A 46 21.40 14.42 11.12
C ILE A 46 20.08 14.08 11.82
N SER A 47 19.89 12.83 12.27
CA SER A 47 18.68 12.46 13.00
C SER A 47 18.59 13.14 14.37
N ASN A 48 19.69 13.23 15.12
CA ASN A 48 19.71 13.91 16.42
C ASN A 48 19.54 15.43 16.30
N GLU A 49 20.15 16.08 15.30
CA GLU A 49 19.97 17.51 15.01
C GLU A 49 18.53 17.83 14.57
N LEU A 50 17.91 16.95 13.77
CA LEU A 50 16.52 17.08 13.34
C LEU A 50 15.54 16.94 14.52
N PHE A 51 15.86 16.06 15.47
CA PHE A 51 15.09 15.90 16.71
C PHE A 51 15.27 17.08 17.66
N ALA A 52 16.49 17.60 17.84
CA ALA A 52 16.76 18.73 18.71
C ALA A 52 16.08 20.02 18.23
N LYS A 53 16.02 20.24 16.90
CA LYS A 53 15.34 21.41 16.31
C LYS A 53 13.81 21.37 16.44
N LYS A 54 13.23 20.17 16.61
CA LYS A 54 11.76 19.98 16.76
C LYS A 54 11.22 20.38 18.14
N VAL A 55 12.08 20.49 19.16
CA VAL A 55 11.67 20.68 20.56
C VAL A 55 11.58 22.17 20.97
N SER A 56 12.16 23.10 20.19
CA SER A 56 12.29 24.51 20.62
C SER A 56 11.32 25.51 19.99
N GLY A 57 10.35 25.07 19.18
CA GLY A 57 9.34 25.95 18.58
C GLY A 57 7.99 25.76 19.24
N THR A 58 7.47 26.81 19.86
CA THR A 58 6.08 26.95 20.33
C THR A 58 5.10 26.31 19.34
N GLU A 59 4.39 25.27 19.80
CA GLU A 59 3.36 24.57 19.02
C GLU A 59 2.18 25.51 18.78
N ALA A 60 2.25 26.30 17.71
CA ALA A 60 1.06 26.50 16.91
C ALA A 60 0.65 25.11 16.43
N VAL A 61 -0.40 24.54 17.05
CA VAL A 61 -1.03 23.30 16.61
C VAL A 61 -1.67 23.57 15.25
N PHE A 62 -0.86 23.52 14.20
CA PHE A 62 -1.36 23.26 12.87
C PHE A 62 -1.95 21.84 12.91
N PRO A 63 -3.18 21.62 12.43
CA PRO A 63 -3.73 20.27 12.35
C PRO A 63 -2.72 19.40 11.62
N ASP A 64 -2.30 18.33 12.28
CA ASP A 64 -1.23 17.47 11.81
C ASP A 64 -1.58 16.95 10.41
N ILE A 65 -0.82 17.39 9.42
CA ILE A 65 -0.91 16.97 8.03
C ILE A 65 -0.63 15.45 7.92
N ALA A 66 -0.19 14.77 9.00
CA ALA A 66 -0.07 13.32 9.05
C ALA A 66 -1.37 12.58 8.75
N GLN A 67 -2.55 13.10 9.09
CA GLN A 67 -3.83 12.45 8.73
C GLN A 67 -4.03 12.36 7.21
N GLU A 68 -3.45 13.29 6.44
CA GLU A 68 -3.55 13.32 4.97
C GLU A 68 -2.25 12.89 4.28
N LYS A 69 -1.18 12.62 5.03
CA LYS A 69 0.09 12.15 4.49
C LYS A 69 -0.09 10.93 3.58
N GLU A 70 -0.95 10.00 3.96
CA GLU A 70 -1.29 8.85 3.12
C GLU A 70 -2.11 9.26 1.88
N VAL A 71 -3.00 10.24 2.00
CA VAL A 71 -3.78 10.79 0.86
C VAL A 71 -2.83 11.34 -0.22
N PHE A 72 -1.81 12.11 0.18
CA PHE A 72 -0.84 12.68 -0.75
C PHE A 72 0.23 11.68 -1.22
N ALA A 73 0.62 10.71 -0.39
CA ALA A 73 1.52 9.63 -0.80
C ALA A 73 0.95 8.79 -1.96
N LEU A 74 -0.38 8.74 -2.07
CA LEU A 74 -1.10 7.98 -3.09
C LEU A 74 -1.50 8.82 -4.31
N ALA A 75 -1.17 10.11 -4.35
CA ALA A 75 -1.46 11.01 -5.46
C ALA A 75 -0.96 10.48 -6.81
N GLY A 76 0.23 9.84 -6.83
CA GLY A 76 0.78 9.20 -8.01
C GLY A 76 -0.06 8.01 -8.51
N LYS A 77 -0.78 7.32 -7.62
CA LYS A 77 -1.62 6.15 -7.94
C LYS A 77 -2.96 6.56 -8.57
N ALA A 78 -3.45 7.76 -8.30
CA ALA A 78 -4.71 8.28 -8.85
C ALA A 78 -4.76 8.20 -10.39
N LYS A 79 -3.65 8.54 -11.05
CA LYS A 79 -3.51 8.45 -12.51
C LYS A 79 -3.53 7.00 -13.01
N LEU A 80 -2.97 6.06 -12.24
CA LEU A 80 -2.98 4.64 -12.60
C LEU A 80 -4.39 4.06 -12.48
N LEU A 81 -5.09 4.37 -11.40
CA LEU A 81 -6.48 3.97 -11.17
C LEU A 81 -7.42 4.59 -12.21
N GLY A 82 -7.27 5.87 -12.55
CA GLY A 82 -8.08 6.54 -13.58
C GLY A 82 -7.92 5.94 -14.98
N LYS A 83 -6.80 5.27 -15.27
CA LYS A 83 -6.59 4.53 -16.52
C LYS A 83 -7.25 3.15 -16.54
N GLN A 84 -7.61 2.61 -15.38
CA GLN A 84 -8.37 1.38 -15.24
C GLN A 84 -9.86 1.70 -15.44
N SER A 85 -10.26 2.10 -16.64
CA SER A 85 -11.65 2.46 -16.98
C SER A 85 -12.41 1.33 -17.69
N THR A 86 -11.75 0.20 -17.94
CA THR A 86 -12.34 -0.92 -18.68
C THR A 86 -13.26 -1.73 -17.78
N TYR A 87 -14.53 -1.83 -18.19
CA TYR A 87 -15.57 -2.63 -17.57
C TYR A 87 -15.14 -4.09 -17.51
N SER A 88 -15.07 -4.64 -16.30
CA SER A 88 -15.00 -6.07 -16.06
C SER A 88 -16.41 -6.57 -15.75
N SER A 89 -16.78 -7.77 -16.21
CA SER A 89 -18.07 -8.40 -15.88
C SER A 89 -18.27 -8.66 -14.37
N SER A 90 -17.22 -8.46 -13.56
CA SER A 90 -17.21 -8.66 -12.10
C SER A 90 -17.16 -7.33 -11.32
N GLU A 91 -17.83 -6.28 -11.82
CA GLU A 91 -17.86 -4.98 -11.14
C GLU A 91 -18.33 -5.09 -9.68
N ARG A 92 -17.64 -4.38 -8.79
CA ARG A 92 -18.01 -4.27 -7.38
C ARG A 92 -19.21 -3.34 -7.25
N THR A 93 -20.36 -3.85 -6.84
CA THR A 93 -21.57 -3.05 -6.56
C THR A 93 -21.70 -2.72 -5.07
N LEU A 94 -22.55 -1.75 -4.71
CA LEU A 94 -22.91 -1.48 -3.31
C LEU A 94 -23.46 -2.71 -2.60
N SER A 95 -24.31 -3.50 -3.27
CA SER A 95 -24.84 -4.74 -2.70
C SER A 95 -23.71 -5.70 -2.31
N ASN A 96 -22.76 -5.96 -3.21
CA ASN A 96 -21.61 -6.80 -2.92
C ASN A 96 -20.65 -6.16 -1.89
N PHE A 97 -20.54 -4.83 -1.88
CA PHE A 97 -19.74 -4.11 -0.89
C PHE A 97 -20.25 -4.33 0.55
N TYR A 98 -21.56 -4.21 0.76
CA TYR A 98 -22.17 -4.39 2.07
C TYR A 98 -22.33 -5.86 2.46
N LYS A 99 -22.62 -6.77 1.52
CA LYS A 99 -22.67 -8.23 1.79
C LYS A 99 -21.39 -8.78 2.42
N ARG A 100 -20.24 -8.18 2.11
CA ARG A 100 -18.94 -8.57 2.69
C ARG A 100 -18.68 -8.01 4.10
N ARG A 101 -19.64 -7.34 4.72
CA ARG A 101 -19.51 -6.66 6.02
C ARG A 101 -20.64 -7.08 6.95
N ALA A 102 -20.34 -7.14 8.24
CA ALA A 102 -21.36 -7.40 9.25
C ALA A 102 -22.35 -6.23 9.41
N TYR A 103 -21.86 -4.99 9.18
CA TYR A 103 -22.65 -3.75 9.20
C TYR A 103 -21.94 -2.64 8.40
N PRO A 104 -22.60 -1.53 8.00
CA PRO A 104 -21.96 -0.40 7.34
C PRO A 104 -20.78 0.15 8.16
N GLY A 105 -19.57 0.08 7.60
CA GLY A 105 -18.35 0.48 8.31
C GLY A 105 -17.59 -0.64 9.02
N ALA A 106 -18.10 -1.88 9.02
CA ALA A 106 -17.29 -3.02 9.44
C ALA A 106 -16.13 -3.28 8.44
N PRO A 107 -15.02 -3.90 8.87
CA PRO A 107 -14.03 -4.48 7.97
C PRO A 107 -14.66 -5.53 7.05
N PRO A 108 -14.29 -5.60 5.77
CA PRO A 108 -14.74 -6.65 4.87
C PRO A 108 -14.14 -8.02 5.23
N LYS A 109 -14.95 -9.06 5.09
CA LYS A 109 -14.50 -10.45 5.02
C LYS A 109 -13.69 -10.70 3.75
N ILE A 110 -12.72 -11.61 3.80
CA ILE A 110 -11.88 -11.97 2.65
C ILE A 110 -12.63 -12.96 1.75
N PRO A 111 -12.89 -12.63 0.46
CA PRO A 111 -13.71 -13.45 -0.46
C PRO A 111 -13.08 -14.76 -0.95
N HIS A 112 -11.78 -14.89 -0.75
CA HIS A 112 -10.94 -15.83 -1.45
C HIS A 112 -10.04 -16.52 -0.44
N GLU A 113 -9.49 -17.65 -0.87
CA GLU A 113 -8.57 -18.43 -0.07
C GLU A 113 -7.35 -17.59 0.36
N VAL A 114 -6.94 -17.80 1.61
CA VAL A 114 -5.75 -17.22 2.22
C VAL A 114 -5.01 -18.36 2.91
N GLN A 115 -3.71 -18.52 2.60
CA GLN A 115 -2.95 -19.59 3.22
C GLN A 115 -2.75 -19.32 4.73
N PRO A 116 -2.69 -20.35 5.59
CA PRO A 116 -2.62 -20.17 7.04
C PRO A 116 -1.43 -19.34 7.52
N ASP A 117 -0.30 -19.45 6.81
CA ASP A 117 0.97 -18.75 7.05
C ASP A 117 0.97 -17.29 6.56
N MET A 118 -0.01 -16.89 5.75
CA MET A 118 -0.21 -15.49 5.39
C MET A 118 -0.86 -14.75 6.56
N VAL A 119 -0.04 -14.14 7.42
CA VAL A 119 -0.51 -13.38 8.60
C VAL A 119 -0.71 -11.88 8.30
N GLY A 120 -0.10 -11.37 7.23
CA GLY A 120 -0.18 -9.95 6.83
C GLY A 120 1.04 -9.53 6.00
N GLY A 121 1.17 -8.25 5.70
CA GLY A 121 2.34 -7.63 5.07
C GLY A 121 2.38 -7.78 3.55
N ASN A 122 3.58 -7.99 3.01
CA ASN A 122 3.88 -7.95 1.58
C ASN A 122 3.01 -8.89 0.72
N ASN A 123 2.55 -10.02 1.27
CA ASN A 123 1.75 -11.00 0.54
C ASN A 123 0.39 -10.42 0.10
N CYS A 124 -0.31 -9.74 1.01
CA CYS A 124 -1.59 -9.11 0.70
C CYS A 124 -1.39 -7.86 -0.16
N LEU A 125 -0.38 -7.06 0.19
CA LEU A 125 -0.10 -5.78 -0.47
C LEU A 125 0.40 -5.95 -1.91
N THR A 126 0.90 -7.12 -2.30
CA THR A 126 1.27 -7.43 -3.69
C THR A 126 0.14 -7.11 -4.68
N CYS A 127 -1.11 -7.37 -4.30
CA CYS A 127 -2.28 -7.02 -5.11
C CYS A 127 -3.04 -5.82 -4.53
N HIS A 128 -3.15 -5.72 -3.20
CA HIS A 128 -4.01 -4.72 -2.56
C HIS A 128 -3.38 -3.34 -2.38
N ASP A 129 -2.08 -3.14 -2.61
CA ASP A 129 -1.46 -1.81 -2.51
C ASP A 129 -1.76 -0.91 -3.73
N ASN A 130 -1.70 -1.47 -4.93
CA ASN A 130 -1.90 -0.73 -6.19
C ASN A 130 -3.12 -1.20 -6.99
N GLY A 131 -3.75 -2.30 -6.56
CA GLY A 131 -4.84 -2.92 -7.28
C GLY A 131 -4.35 -3.55 -8.59
N GLY A 132 -5.26 -3.70 -9.55
CA GLY A 132 -4.97 -4.28 -10.86
C GLY A 132 -5.79 -5.53 -11.14
N TYR A 133 -5.85 -5.91 -12.42
CA TYR A 133 -6.64 -7.05 -12.87
C TYR A 133 -5.96 -8.36 -12.50
N VAL A 134 -6.70 -9.28 -11.89
CA VAL A 134 -6.22 -10.61 -11.54
C VAL A 134 -7.00 -11.64 -12.35
N ALA A 135 -6.33 -12.22 -13.36
CA ALA A 135 -6.94 -13.16 -14.30
C ALA A 135 -7.60 -14.36 -13.62
N LYS A 136 -6.99 -14.90 -12.55
CA LYS A 136 -7.55 -16.02 -11.76
C LYS A 136 -8.95 -15.72 -11.24
N PHE A 137 -9.21 -14.47 -10.87
CA PHE A 137 -10.52 -14.03 -10.34
C PHE A 137 -11.39 -13.34 -11.39
N SER A 138 -10.84 -13.12 -12.59
CA SER A 138 -11.47 -12.31 -13.65
C SER A 138 -12.00 -10.98 -13.12
N ALA A 139 -11.25 -10.34 -12.22
CA ALA A 139 -11.69 -9.17 -11.45
C ALA A 139 -10.53 -8.23 -11.16
N TYR A 140 -10.84 -6.95 -10.92
CA TYR A 140 -9.87 -5.98 -10.43
C TYR A 140 -9.76 -6.03 -8.90
N THR A 141 -8.52 -6.02 -8.41
CA THR A 141 -8.24 -6.03 -6.97
C THR A 141 -8.58 -4.69 -6.34
N PRO A 142 -9.41 -4.64 -5.28
CA PRO A 142 -9.66 -3.43 -4.54
C PRO A 142 -8.41 -2.99 -3.77
N VAL A 143 -8.09 -1.71 -3.83
CA VAL A 143 -6.97 -1.12 -3.09
C VAL A 143 -7.34 -0.99 -1.61
N THR A 144 -6.38 -1.24 -0.71
CA THR A 144 -6.58 -1.01 0.72
C THR A 144 -6.56 0.49 1.05
N PRO A 145 -7.48 0.98 1.91
CA PRO A 145 -7.43 2.37 2.35
C PRO A 145 -6.32 2.65 3.39
N HIS A 146 -5.65 1.61 3.91
CA HIS A 146 -4.65 1.70 4.98
C HIS A 146 -3.46 0.74 4.71
N PRO A 147 -2.60 1.02 3.72
CA PRO A 147 -1.50 0.11 3.35
C PRO A 147 -0.44 -0.04 4.45
N GLY A 148 -0.27 0.95 5.33
CA GLY A 148 0.66 0.87 6.47
C GLY A 148 0.19 -0.06 7.61
N MET A 149 -1.06 -0.53 7.57
CA MET A 149 -1.58 -1.51 8.53
C MET A 149 -1.37 -2.94 8.03
N GLU A 150 -0.12 -3.38 8.11
CA GLU A 150 0.34 -4.62 7.49
C GLU A 150 -0.28 -5.88 8.12
N ASN A 151 -0.69 -5.86 9.39
CA ASN A 151 -1.35 -7.02 10.03
C ASN A 151 -2.83 -7.16 9.61
N CYS A 152 -3.10 -7.37 8.32
CA CYS A 152 -4.44 -7.32 7.75
C CYS A 152 -5.43 -8.29 8.43
N ARG A 153 -4.95 -9.48 8.81
CA ARG A 153 -5.79 -10.53 9.42
C ARG A 153 -6.17 -10.28 10.87
N GLN A 154 -5.65 -9.22 11.49
CA GLN A 154 -6.17 -8.74 12.77
C GLN A 154 -7.64 -8.30 12.68
N CYS A 155 -8.04 -7.76 11.52
CA CYS A 155 -9.39 -7.24 11.30
C CYS A 155 -10.13 -7.96 10.16
N HIS A 156 -9.42 -8.43 9.14
CA HIS A 156 -10.00 -9.08 7.97
C HIS A 156 -9.94 -10.60 8.10
N VAL A 157 -11.11 -11.22 8.24
CA VAL A 157 -11.23 -12.68 8.43
C VAL A 157 -11.70 -13.32 7.12
N PRO A 158 -11.12 -14.44 6.68
CA PRO A 158 -11.62 -15.19 5.54
C PRO A 158 -12.97 -15.84 5.83
N GLU A 159 -13.84 -15.81 4.83
CA GLU A 159 -15.12 -16.52 4.87
C GLU A 159 -14.87 -17.98 4.48
N THR A 160 -15.05 -18.88 5.44
CA THR A 160 -14.80 -20.33 5.27
C THR A 160 -16.06 -21.15 5.05
N THR A 161 -17.23 -20.56 5.36
CA THR A 161 -18.54 -21.17 5.21
C THR A 161 -19.62 -20.08 5.18
N ASP A 162 -20.73 -20.37 4.50
CA ASP A 162 -21.93 -19.52 4.50
C ASP A 162 -22.90 -19.90 5.65
N ALA A 163 -22.62 -20.99 6.38
CA ALA A 163 -23.44 -21.45 7.50
C ALA A 163 -23.12 -20.68 8.79
N LEU A 164 -24.16 -20.36 9.56
CA LEU A 164 -24.01 -19.83 10.90
C LEU A 164 -23.50 -20.93 11.85
N PHE A 165 -22.64 -20.56 12.79
CA PHE A 165 -22.27 -21.45 13.90
C PHE A 165 -23.46 -21.70 14.83
N GLN A 166 -24.25 -20.65 15.07
CA GLN A 166 -25.49 -20.68 15.82
C GLN A 166 -26.41 -19.59 15.24
N GLU A 167 -27.72 -19.89 15.18
CA GLU A 167 -28.73 -18.92 14.76
C GLU A 167 -28.69 -17.65 15.62
N THR A 168 -28.93 -16.51 14.98
CA THR A 168 -28.90 -15.20 15.65
C THR A 168 -29.92 -14.26 15.03
N ASP A 169 -30.59 -13.48 15.89
CA ASP A 169 -31.50 -12.40 15.46
C ASP A 169 -30.74 -11.10 15.13
N TRP A 170 -29.41 -11.16 14.95
CA TRP A 170 -28.61 -10.00 14.57
C TRP A 170 -29.07 -9.44 13.23
N ASN A 171 -29.46 -8.17 13.22
CA ASN A 171 -29.73 -7.43 12.00
C ASN A 171 -28.83 -6.19 11.92
N THR A 172 -28.36 -5.88 10.71
CA THR A 172 -27.60 -4.65 10.47
C THR A 172 -28.52 -3.43 10.45
N PHE A 173 -27.94 -2.24 10.61
CA PHE A 173 -28.61 -0.99 10.29
C PHE A 173 -28.45 -0.62 8.82
N ASP A 174 -29.32 0.29 8.35
CA ASP A 174 -29.34 0.74 6.97
C ASP A 174 -28.04 1.47 6.59
N PRO A 175 -27.48 1.20 5.39
CA PRO A 175 -26.34 1.95 4.90
C PRO A 175 -26.73 3.43 4.66
N PRO A 176 -25.76 4.36 4.74
CA PRO A 176 -26.04 5.74 4.40
C PRO A 176 -26.52 5.86 2.96
N GLU A 177 -27.51 6.72 2.77
CA GLU A 177 -28.04 7.03 1.45
C GLU A 177 -26.96 7.74 0.59
N ILE A 178 -27.04 7.56 -0.74
CA ILE A 178 -26.07 8.11 -1.70
C ILE A 178 -26.63 9.34 -2.41
N GLY A 179 -25.76 10.26 -2.83
CA GLY A 179 -26.15 11.36 -3.72
C GLY A 179 -26.85 12.54 -3.03
N HIS A 180 -26.70 12.71 -1.71
CA HIS A 180 -27.24 13.84 -0.92
C HIS A 180 -26.50 15.15 -1.12
N SER A 181 -26.27 15.54 -2.37
CA SER A 181 -25.73 16.85 -2.69
C SER A 181 -26.69 17.93 -2.22
N ALA A 182 -26.17 18.94 -1.51
CA ALA A 182 -27.00 20.04 -0.99
C ALA A 182 -27.71 20.83 -2.10
N LEU A 183 -27.08 20.95 -3.27
CA LEU A 183 -27.65 21.54 -4.48
C LEU A 183 -27.36 20.64 -5.69
N HIS A 184 -28.14 20.80 -6.76
CA HIS A 184 -27.91 20.10 -8.01
C HIS A 184 -26.50 20.39 -8.55
N GLY A 185 -25.73 19.33 -8.84
CA GLY A 185 -24.35 19.44 -9.32
C GLY A 185 -23.31 19.77 -8.24
N SER A 186 -23.71 20.06 -7.00
CA SER A 186 -22.75 20.19 -5.90
C SER A 186 -22.12 18.83 -5.56
N PRO A 187 -20.86 18.82 -5.07
CA PRO A 187 -20.23 17.60 -4.59
C PRO A 187 -21.08 16.92 -3.51
N PRO A 188 -21.30 15.59 -3.58
CA PRO A 188 -21.96 14.88 -2.50
C PRO A 188 -21.12 14.93 -1.22
N PRO A 189 -21.75 15.01 -0.04
CA PRO A 189 -21.04 14.91 1.24
C PRO A 189 -20.43 13.52 1.45
N ILE A 190 -19.48 13.43 2.38
CA ILE A 190 -18.92 12.16 2.86
C ILE A 190 -19.80 11.65 4.01
N PRO A 191 -20.53 10.52 3.85
CA PRO A 191 -21.52 10.07 4.82
C PRO A 191 -20.95 9.07 5.84
N HIS A 192 -19.62 8.92 5.90
CA HIS A 192 -18.96 7.95 6.77
C HIS A 192 -17.70 8.53 7.41
N SER A 193 -17.31 7.97 8.55
CA SER A 193 -16.06 8.32 9.21
C SER A 193 -14.86 8.13 8.28
N LEU A 194 -13.89 9.04 8.39
CA LEU A 194 -12.61 8.95 7.67
C LEU A 194 -11.59 8.04 8.38
N GLN A 195 -11.88 7.60 9.60
CA GLN A 195 -10.98 6.72 10.32
C GLN A 195 -10.82 5.39 9.56
N LEU A 196 -9.57 5.07 9.22
CA LEU A 196 -9.18 3.93 8.38
C LEU A 196 -9.75 3.97 6.95
N ARG A 197 -10.24 5.13 6.50
CA ARG A 197 -10.89 5.35 5.20
C ARG A 197 -10.46 6.65 4.52
N GLY A 198 -9.35 7.25 4.96
CA GLY A 198 -8.85 8.52 4.44
C GLY A 198 -8.43 8.44 2.97
N ASN A 199 -7.95 7.28 2.52
CA ASN A 199 -7.69 7.03 1.10
C ASN A 199 -9.00 6.83 0.33
N CYS A 200 -9.61 7.93 -0.11
CA CYS A 200 -10.88 7.98 -0.82
C CYS A 200 -10.86 7.07 -2.08
N LEU A 201 -9.74 7.06 -2.81
CA LEU A 201 -9.61 6.31 -4.06
C LEU A 201 -9.63 4.79 -3.87
N ALA A 202 -9.43 4.26 -2.66
CA ALA A 202 -9.59 2.84 -2.37
C ALA A 202 -11.00 2.30 -2.67
N CYS A 203 -12.01 3.15 -2.47
CA CYS A 203 -13.41 2.80 -2.73
C CYS A 203 -14.01 3.56 -3.92
N HIS A 204 -13.47 4.74 -4.22
CA HIS A 204 -14.00 5.65 -5.26
C HIS A 204 -13.15 5.70 -6.54
N GLY A 205 -11.95 5.09 -6.58
CA GLY A 205 -11.02 5.19 -7.71
C GLY A 205 -10.81 3.90 -8.52
N GLY A 206 -10.84 4.01 -9.85
CA GLY A 206 -10.50 2.95 -10.80
C GLY A 206 -11.54 1.82 -10.95
N ALA A 207 -11.20 0.78 -11.71
CA ALA A 207 -12.14 -0.30 -12.07
C ALA A 207 -12.62 -1.13 -10.87
N ALA A 208 -11.82 -1.25 -9.81
CA ALA A 208 -12.21 -1.95 -8.58
C ALA A 208 -13.09 -1.11 -7.63
N ALA A 209 -13.25 0.19 -7.91
CA ALA A 209 -14.13 1.05 -7.15
C ALA A 209 -15.57 0.54 -7.20
N VAL A 210 -16.31 0.83 -6.12
CA VAL A 210 -17.72 0.50 -6.03
C VAL A 210 -18.46 1.32 -7.09
N ARG A 211 -19.11 0.64 -8.04
CA ARG A 211 -19.66 1.22 -9.26
C ARG A 211 -20.56 2.43 -8.99
N GLU A 212 -21.49 2.30 -8.06
CA GLU A 212 -22.50 3.32 -7.76
C GLU A 212 -21.93 4.58 -7.10
N ILE A 213 -20.74 4.50 -6.49
CA ILE A 213 -20.07 5.64 -5.83
C ILE A 213 -18.72 5.97 -6.48
N ARG A 214 -18.41 5.40 -7.64
CA ARG A 214 -17.15 5.62 -8.34
C ARG A 214 -17.01 7.09 -8.71
N SER A 215 -15.88 7.68 -8.37
CA SER A 215 -15.58 9.07 -8.72
C SER A 215 -15.45 9.21 -10.24
N SER A 216 -16.11 10.23 -10.80
CA SER A 216 -15.95 10.61 -12.20
C SER A 216 -14.65 11.38 -12.47
N HIS A 217 -13.97 11.81 -11.40
CA HIS A 217 -12.77 12.64 -11.46
C HIS A 217 -11.71 12.16 -10.44
N PRO A 218 -11.23 10.90 -10.54
CA PRO A 218 -10.26 10.35 -9.60
C PRO A 218 -8.92 11.09 -9.62
N GLU A 219 -8.62 11.86 -10.67
CA GLU A 219 -7.43 12.72 -10.78
C GLU A 219 -7.46 13.92 -9.82
N ARG A 220 -8.63 14.27 -9.26
CA ARG A 220 -8.77 15.31 -8.24
C ARG A 220 -8.46 14.73 -6.86
N ILE A 221 -7.17 14.63 -6.56
CA ILE A 221 -6.64 13.94 -5.39
C ILE A 221 -6.99 14.59 -4.04
N ASN A 222 -7.35 15.88 -4.00
CA ASN A 222 -7.78 16.56 -2.79
C ASN A 222 -9.31 16.50 -2.65
N CYS A 223 -9.86 15.31 -2.39
CA CYS A 223 -11.31 15.08 -2.37
C CYS A 223 -12.02 15.95 -1.31
N ARG A 224 -11.38 16.16 -0.15
CA ARG A 224 -11.94 16.89 0.99
C ARG A 224 -12.00 18.41 0.79
N GLN A 225 -11.39 18.93 -0.27
CA GLN A 225 -11.59 20.31 -0.68
C GLN A 225 -13.05 20.59 -1.06
N CYS A 226 -13.75 19.58 -1.59
CA CYS A 226 -15.10 19.70 -2.13
C CYS A 226 -16.10 18.80 -1.42
N HIS A 227 -15.69 17.57 -1.08
CA HIS A 227 -16.52 16.59 -0.39
C HIS A 227 -16.35 16.75 1.13
N VAL A 228 -17.33 17.36 1.77
CA VAL A 228 -17.29 17.65 3.22
C VAL A 228 -17.88 16.50 4.03
N TYR A 229 -17.28 16.21 5.18
CA TYR A 229 -17.79 15.20 6.12
C TYR A 229 -19.06 15.69 6.79
N MET A 230 -20.14 14.89 6.73
CA MET A 230 -21.33 15.13 7.53
C MET A 230 -21.15 14.52 8.91
N LYS A 231 -21.40 15.35 9.93
CA LYS A 231 -21.42 14.92 11.33
C LYS A 231 -22.74 14.23 11.66
#